data_AF-A0A370GD20-F1
#
_entry.id   AF-A0A370GD20-F1
#
_cell.length_a   1.000
_cell.length_b   1.000
_cell.length_c   1.000
_cell.angle_alpha   90.00
_cell.angle_beta   90.00
_cell.angle_gamma   90.00
#
_symmetry.space_group_name_H-M   'P 1'
#
loop_
_entity.id
_entity.type
_entity.pdbx_description
1 polymer ?
#
loop_
_entity_poly.entity_id
_entity_poly.type
_entity_poly.pdbx_seq_one_letter_code
_entity_poly.pdbx_strand_id
1 'polypeptide(L)' 'MNTLNWIVFLWQFSCGISIISFAYGLFKRSWISMIISLVSFLPVSYYFLGAENELKFIGYTPILMLLFILLFKESKKRI' A
#
# COMPACT_ATOMS: atom_id res chain seq x y z
N MET A 1 -28.69 8.77 15.75
CA MET A 1 -27.27 9.05 16.05
C MET A 1 -26.44 8.33 15.00
N ASN A 2 -25.74 9.05 14.12
CA ASN A 2 -24.84 8.43 13.16
C ASN A 2 -23.58 7.98 13.90
N THR A 3 -23.49 6.70 14.23
CA THR A 3 -22.28 6.10 14.77
C THR A 3 -21.22 6.07 13.66
N LEU A 4 -20.17 6.89 13.81
CA LEU A 4 -18.98 6.80 12.96
C LEU A 4 -18.42 5.38 13.06
N ASN A 5 -18.32 4.70 11.91
CA ASN A 5 -17.69 3.39 11.84
C ASN A 5 -16.17 3.56 11.78
N TRP A 6 -15.54 3.55 12.96
CA TRP A 6 -14.09 3.72 13.12
C TRP A 6 -13.26 2.75 12.29
N ILE A 7 -13.74 1.52 12.08
CA ILE A 7 -13.03 0.51 11.28
C ILE A 7 -12.97 0.96 9.81
N VAL A 8 -14.10 1.43 9.26
CA VAL A 8 -14.15 1.94 7.88
C VAL A 8 -13.28 3.18 7.73
N PHE A 9 -13.31 4.08 8.73
CA PHE A 9 -12.46 5.29 8.72
C PHE A 9 -10.97 4.93 8.69
N LEU A 10 -10.51 4.02 9.57
CA LEU A 10 -9.12 3.60 9.61
C LEU A 10 -8.68 2.90 8.32
N TRP A 11 -9.57 2.11 7.71
CA TRP A 11 -9.31 1.45 6.43
C TRP A 11 -9.17 2.44 5.27
N GLN A 12 -10.02 3.47 5.21
CA GLN A 12 -9.92 4.54 4.21
C GLN A 12 -8.66 5.37 4.42
N PHE A 13 -8.33 5.67 5.69
CA PHE A 13 -7.15 6.44 6.05
C PHE A 13 -5.86 5.68 5.71
N SER A 14 -5.80 4.38 5.98
CA SER A 14 -4.64 3.54 5.61
C SER A 14 -4.47 3.45 4.09
N CYS A 15 -5.57 3.33 3.34
CA CYS A 15 -5.56 3.41 1.89
C CYS A 15 -4.99 4.76 1.39
N GLY A 16 -5.44 5.87 1.97
CA GLY A 16 -4.95 7.20 1.65
C GLY A 16 -3.45 7.38 1.93
N ILE A 17 -2.98 6.97 3.12
CA ILE A 17 -1.54 6.99 3.47
C ILE A 17 -0.75 6.17 2.46
N SER A 18 -1.25 5.00 2.07
CA SER A 18 -0.58 4.12 1.13
C SER A 18 -0.37 4.80 -0.22
N ILE A 19 -1.43 5.37 -0.80
CA ILE A 19 -1.37 6.05 -2.10
C ILE A 19 -0.38 7.22 -2.06
N ILE A 20 -0.45 8.07 -1.03
CA ILE A 20 0.45 9.22 -0.89
C ILE A 20 1.91 8.76 -0.74
N SER A 21 2.15 7.75 0.10
CA SER A 21 3.49 7.21 0.33
C SER A 21 4.05 6.52 -0.90
N PHE A 22 3.21 5.84 -1.68
CA PHE A 22 3.57 5.21 -2.94
C PHE A 22 4.02 6.25 -3.96
N ALA A 23 3.19 7.29 -4.19
CA ALA A 23 3.50 8.37 -5.12
C ALA A 23 4.79 9.11 -4.73
N TYR A 24 4.96 9.43 -3.45
CA TYR A 24 6.19 10.02 -2.94
C TYR A 24 7.40 9.08 -3.11
N GLY A 25 7.21 7.78 -2.84
CA GLY A 25 8.21 6.74 -3.04
C GLY A 25 8.67 6.64 -4.48
N LEU A 26 7.75 6.72 -5.45
CA LEU A 26 8.08 6.72 -6.89
C LEU A 26 8.87 7.97 -7.26
N PHE A 27 8.38 9.15 -6.85
CA PHE A 27 8.99 10.43 -7.21
C PHE A 27 10.40 10.59 -6.63
N LYS A 28 10.62 10.16 -5.39
CA LYS A 28 11.93 10.26 -4.71
C LYS A 28 12.78 9.00 -4.83
N ARG A 29 12.32 7.96 -5.55
CA ARG A 29 12.93 6.62 -5.54
C ARG A 29 13.26 6.12 -4.13
N SER A 30 12.38 6.40 -3.18
CA SER A 30 12.59 6.11 -1.75
C SER A 30 12.04 4.74 -1.39
N TRP A 31 12.94 3.78 -1.14
CA TRP A 31 12.57 2.45 -0.68
C TRP A 31 11.86 2.46 0.68
N ILE A 32 12.20 3.42 1.56
CA ILE A 32 11.56 3.57 2.88
C ILE A 32 10.09 3.99 2.70
N SER A 33 9.83 4.97 1.84
CA SER A 33 8.47 5.42 1.54
C SER A 33 7.63 4.32 0.89
N MET A 34 8.26 3.46 0.08
CA MET A 34 7.62 2.26 -0.47
C MET A 34 7.27 1.22 0.60
N ILE A 35 8.09 1.06 1.65
CA ILE A 35 7.73 0.20 2.80
C ILE A 35 6.53 0.77 3.56
N ILE A 36 6.51 2.09 3.80
CA ILE A 36 5.37 2.74 4.46
C ILE A 36 4.09 2.52 3.65
N SER A 37 4.19 2.66 2.32
CA SER A 37 3.10 2.36 1.39
C SER A 37 2.62 0.91 1.51
N LEU A 38 3.54 -0.06 1.52
CA LEU A 38 3.23 -1.49 1.62
C LEU A 38 2.47 -1.79 2.91
N VAL A 39 3.03 -1.38 4.06
CA VAL A 39 2.46 -1.69 5.38
C VAL A 39 1.09 -1.04 5.56
N SER A 40 0.92 0.20 5.10
CA SER A 40 -0.37 0.89 5.14
C SER A 40 -1.40 0.28 4.18
N PHE A 41 -0.98 -0.37 3.10
CA PHE A 41 -1.91 -1.06 2.19
C PHE A 41 -2.35 -2.45 2.68
N LEU A 42 -1.65 -3.07 3.64
CA LEU A 42 -1.96 -4.44 4.07
C LEU A 42 -3.42 -4.64 4.52
N PRO A 43 -4.06 -3.73 5.29
CA PRO A 43 -5.47 -3.88 5.65
C PRO A 43 -6.40 -3.84 4.44
N VAL A 44 -6.08 -3.00 3.45
CA VAL A 44 -6.82 -2.87 2.18
C VAL A 44 -6.68 -4.17 1.38
N SER A 45 -5.45 -4.65 1.25
CA SER A 45 -5.13 -5.90 0.57
C SER A 45 -5.85 -7.10 1.19
N TYR A 46 -5.83 -7.21 2.52
CA TYR A 46 -6.49 -8.30 3.24
C TYR A 46 -8.00 -8.29 3.03
N TYR A 47 -8.62 -7.11 3.04
CA TYR A 47 -10.04 -6.95 2.73
C TYR A 47 -10.37 -7.45 1.31
N PHE A 48 -9.60 -7.04 0.31
CA PHE A 48 -9.84 -7.45 -1.08
C PHE A 48 -9.54 -8.92 -1.35
N LEU A 49 -8.61 -9.55 -0.64
CA LEU A 49 -8.35 -10.99 -0.77
C LEU A 49 -9.56 -11.87 -0.44
N GLY A 50 -10.47 -11.39 0.41
CA GLY A 50 -11.73 -12.04 0.73
C GLY A 50 -12.85 -11.81 -0.29
N ALA A 51 -12.62 -11.01 -1.33
CA ALA A 51 -13.63 -10.77 -2.36
C ALA A 51 -13.79 -12.00 -3.27
N GLU A 52 -15.03 -12.34 -3.62
CA GLU A 52 -15.37 -13.45 -4.52
C GLU A 52 -15.48 -13.01 -5.99
N ASN A 53 -15.02 -11.79 -6.31
CA ASN A 53 -15.07 -11.21 -7.65
C ASN A 53 -13.68 -10.74 -8.11
N GLU A 54 -13.63 -10.07 -9.26
CA GLU A 54 -12.40 -9.54 -9.87
C GLU A 54 -11.63 -8.57 -8.95
N LEU A 55 -12.27 -7.96 -7.96
CA LEU A 55 -11.59 -7.09 -6.99
C LEU A 55 -10.59 -7.85 -6.12
N LYS A 56 -10.67 -9.19 -6.07
CA LYS A 56 -9.66 -10.04 -5.43
C LYS A 56 -8.25 -9.78 -5.93
N PHE A 57 -8.09 -9.37 -7.20
CA PHE A 57 -6.79 -9.06 -7.76
C PHE A 57 -6.10 -7.87 -7.08
N ILE A 58 -6.87 -6.92 -6.52
CA ILE A 58 -6.33 -5.80 -5.74
C ILE A 58 -5.59 -6.31 -4.48
N GLY A 59 -6.03 -7.46 -3.95
CA GLY A 59 -5.38 -8.15 -2.84
C GLY A 59 -3.96 -8.63 -3.12
N TYR A 60 -3.48 -8.59 -4.37
CA TYR A 60 -2.10 -8.94 -4.73
C TYR A 60 -1.21 -7.72 -4.97
N THR A 61 -1.73 -6.49 -4.85
CA THR A 61 -0.96 -5.24 -4.96
C THR A 61 0.30 -5.19 -4.09
N PRO A 62 0.33 -5.76 -2.85
CA PRO A 62 1.55 -5.79 -2.06
C PRO A 62 2.74 -6.48 -2.74
N ILE A 63 2.50 -7.43 -3.64
CA ILE A 63 3.56 -8.10 -4.41
C ILE A 63 4.24 -7.10 -5.34
N LEU A 64 3.46 -6.26 -6.04
CA LEU A 64 3.99 -5.19 -6.88
C LEU A 64 4.76 -4.15 -6.06
N MET A 65 4.23 -3.76 -4.89
CA MET A 65 4.94 -2.84 -3.99
C MET A 65 6.27 -3.41 -3.50
N LEU A 66 6.33 -4.71 -3.19
CA LEU A 66 7.58 -5.40 -2.83
C LEU A 66 8.62 -5.33 -3.97
N LEU A 67 8.21 -5.53 -5.22
CA LEU A 67 9.12 -5.41 -6.37
C LEU A 67 9.71 -3.99 -6.46
N PHE A 68 8.90 -2.94 -6.29
CA PHE A 68 9.40 -1.57 -6.26
C PHE A 68 10.39 -1.31 -5.11
N ILE A 69 10.13 -1.88 -3.92
CA ILE A 69 11.05 -1.77 -2.78
C ILE A 69 12.42 -2.36 -3.15
N LEU A 70 12.45 -3.55 -3.75
CA LEU A 70 13.70 -4.22 -4.14
C LEU A 70 14.46 -3.39 -5.19
N LEU A 71 13.77 -2.95 -6.25
CA LEU A 71 14.36 -2.13 -7.32
C LEU A 71 15.00 -0.84 -6.77
N PHE A 72 14.32 -0.13 -5.87
CA PHE A 72 14.83 1.12 -5.31
C PHE A 72 15.96 0.88 -4.31
N LYS A 73 15.89 -0.22 -3.54
CA LYS A 73 16.95 -0.61 -2.61
C LYS A 73 18.24 -0.96 -3.36
N GLU A 74 18.15 -1.67 -4.48
CA GLU A 74 19.31 -1.97 -5.33
C GLU A 74 19.88 -0.74 -6.02
N SER A 75 19.01 0.15 -6.53
CA SER A 75 19.46 1.41 -7.15
C SER A 75 20.26 2.27 -6.16
N LYS A 76 19.91 2.27 -4.87
CA LYS A 76 20.64 3.02 -3.85
C LYS A 76 22.01 2.40 -3.53
N LYS A 77 22.18 1.09 -3.67
CA LYS A 77 23.46 0.40 -3.39
C LYS A 77 24.50 0.58 -4.50
N ARG A 78 24.07 0.95 -5.71
CA ARG A 78 24.95 1.12 -6.88
C ARG A 78 25.48 2.56 -7.06
N ILE A 79 25.00 3.51 -6.25
CA ILE A 79 25.44 4.90 -6.19
C ILE A 79 26.32 5.05 -4.97
#